data_AF-A0A9W7DXJ3-F1
#
_entry.id   AF-A0A9W7DXJ3-F1
#
_cell.length_a   1.000
_cell.length_b   1.000
_cell.length_c   1.000
_cell.angle_alpha   90.00
_cell.angle_beta   90.00
_cell.angle_gamma   90.00
#
_symmetry.space_group_name_H-M   'P 1'
#
loop_
_entity.id
_entity.type
_entity.pdbx_description
1 polymer ?
#
loop_
_entity_poly.entity_id
_entity_poly.type
_entity_poly.pdbx_seq_one_letter_code
_entity_poly.pdbx_strand_id
1 'polypeptide(L)'
;MASETEGFQVMEMKEFLEHEGGRLMPWGEDGPEGSTPTELPGGITDWSEVHKKKPLENYLRTVGLHRKFDTIKSMIIIPKDLDKSSPSDLAYLTDTMKEPVDWKTASKKYYDAPVSTRASALERFGEFSAGRSSHHVYDDAMHAAKVIHFAAGDGHRMLTHFYSMLFFEDAGMDRWVKRFVRDHVRYVDEMYCVAAKIVGKIRVRSERNGDGGEFDSMHVRRGDFQYKVTRIGGDEMYSKTKEHLKEGGTVYVATDERDKSYFNAMKEGGKYELIFLDDFMDDEDVKTLNPNFYGMLDQLIATRGR
;
A
#
# COMPACT_ATOMS: atom_id res chain seq x y z
N MET A 1 -20.66 1.76 -6.92
CA MET A 1 -19.72 2.77 -6.38
C MET A 1 -20.50 4.01 -5.99
N ALA A 2 -20.40 4.45 -4.73
CA ALA A 2 -21.03 5.69 -4.28
C ALA A 2 -20.28 6.88 -4.93
N SER A 3 -21.01 7.77 -5.62
CA SER A 3 -20.47 9.00 -6.20
C SER A 3 -20.21 10.03 -5.08
N GLU A 4 -19.19 9.78 -4.26
CA GLU A 4 -18.90 10.63 -3.10
C GLU A 4 -18.25 11.98 -3.50
N THR A 5 -17.72 12.11 -4.74
CA THR A 5 -17.21 13.39 -5.28
C THR A 5 -17.44 13.51 -6.80
N GLU A 6 -18.02 14.64 -7.26
CA GLU A 6 -18.32 14.92 -8.68
C GLU A 6 -17.10 14.97 -9.62
N GLY A 7 -15.87 14.87 -9.09
CA GLY A 7 -14.63 14.99 -9.84
C GLY A 7 -13.68 13.80 -9.74
N PHE A 8 -14.07 12.70 -9.10
CA PHE A 8 -13.23 11.52 -8.97
C PHE A 8 -14.00 10.24 -9.24
N GLN A 9 -13.52 9.49 -10.21
CA GLN A 9 -14.06 8.19 -10.58
C GLN A 9 -12.94 7.17 -10.45
N VAL A 10 -13.13 6.18 -9.57
CA VAL A 10 -12.29 4.99 -9.57
C VAL A 10 -12.83 4.10 -10.67
N MET A 11 -11.97 3.77 -11.62
CA MET A 11 -12.29 2.92 -12.76
C MET A 11 -11.59 1.58 -12.58
N GLU A 12 -12.30 0.48 -12.84
CA GLU A 12 -11.67 -0.83 -12.85
C GLU A 12 -10.70 -0.96 -14.03
N MET A 13 -9.67 -1.80 -13.91
CA MET A 13 -8.71 -2.02 -15.01
C MET A 13 -9.43 -2.48 -16.29
N LYS A 14 -10.49 -3.28 -16.18
CA LYS A 14 -11.29 -3.73 -17.32
C LYS A 14 -11.95 -2.56 -18.05
N GLU A 15 -12.67 -1.73 -17.32
CA GLU A 15 -13.32 -0.53 -17.85
C GLU A 15 -12.28 0.41 -18.49
N PHE A 16 -11.15 0.61 -17.82
CA PHE A 16 -10.03 1.40 -18.36
C PHE A 16 -9.53 0.85 -19.70
N LEU A 17 -9.31 -0.46 -19.82
CA LEU A 17 -8.82 -1.07 -21.06
C LEU A 17 -9.89 -1.10 -22.17
N GLU A 18 -11.17 -1.23 -21.83
CA GLU A 18 -12.29 -1.09 -22.78
C GLU A 18 -12.37 0.32 -23.36
N HIS A 19 -12.09 1.34 -22.54
CA HIS A 19 -12.11 2.73 -22.96
C HIS A 19 -10.82 3.16 -23.67
N GLU A 20 -9.66 2.84 -23.13
CA GLU A 20 -8.38 3.40 -23.60
C GLU A 20 -7.47 2.37 -24.29
N GLY A 21 -7.64 1.08 -24.02
CA GLY A 21 -6.65 0.06 -24.34
C GLY A 21 -6.24 -0.06 -25.82
N GLY A 22 -7.15 0.18 -26.76
CA GLY A 22 -6.83 0.19 -28.20
C GLY A 22 -6.43 1.56 -28.76
N ARG A 23 -6.38 2.59 -27.92
CA ARG A 23 -6.26 4.01 -28.31
C ARG A 23 -4.97 4.65 -27.81
N LEU A 24 -4.28 4.00 -26.87
CA LEU A 24 -3.06 4.54 -26.29
C LEU A 24 -1.88 4.40 -27.25
N MET A 25 -1.12 5.50 -27.35
CA MET A 25 0.10 5.57 -28.15
C MET A 25 1.29 5.07 -27.34
N PRO A 26 2.31 4.46 -27.98
CA PRO A 26 3.58 4.18 -27.33
C PRO A 26 4.18 5.46 -26.73
N TRP A 27 4.72 5.35 -25.53
CA TRP A 27 5.49 6.41 -24.87
C TRP A 27 6.95 6.40 -25.36
N GLY A 28 7.46 7.56 -25.77
CA GLY A 28 8.85 7.77 -26.20
C GLY A 28 9.23 9.25 -26.13
N GLU A 29 10.53 9.55 -26.04
CA GLU A 29 11.06 10.93 -25.91
C GLU A 29 10.70 11.84 -27.11
N ASP A 30 10.24 11.26 -28.22
CA ASP A 30 9.87 11.94 -29.48
C ASP A 30 8.39 11.72 -29.90
N GLY A 31 7.42 11.75 -28.97
CA GLY A 31 5.99 11.60 -29.33
C GLY A 31 5.54 12.49 -30.52
N PRO A 32 4.54 12.07 -31.32
CA PRO A 32 4.73 11.28 -32.52
C PRO A 32 4.54 12.07 -33.82
N GLU A 33 5.47 11.93 -34.75
CA GLU A 33 5.12 11.85 -36.17
C GLU A 33 5.11 10.37 -36.58
N GLY A 34 3.92 9.79 -36.76
CA GLY A 34 3.74 8.51 -37.48
C GLY A 34 3.63 7.22 -36.65
N SER A 35 3.54 7.25 -35.32
CA SER A 35 3.26 6.03 -34.55
C SER A 35 1.77 5.64 -34.62
N THR A 36 1.48 4.35 -34.50
CA THR A 36 0.11 3.81 -34.40
C THR A 36 -0.23 3.46 -32.95
N PRO A 37 -1.52 3.46 -32.57
CA PRO A 37 -1.95 2.96 -31.27
C PRO A 37 -1.41 1.55 -31.01
N THR A 38 -1.05 1.27 -29.76
CA THR A 38 -0.60 -0.08 -29.36
C THR A 38 -1.82 -0.97 -29.17
N GLU A 39 -1.84 -2.12 -29.84
CA GLU A 39 -2.92 -3.08 -29.64
C GLU A 39 -2.88 -3.71 -28.25
N LEU A 40 -4.08 -3.97 -27.69
CA LEU A 40 -4.20 -4.73 -26.46
C LEU A 40 -3.67 -6.15 -26.63
N PRO A 41 -2.88 -6.68 -25.68
CA PRO A 41 -2.40 -8.06 -25.75
C PRO A 41 -3.57 -9.05 -25.84
N GLY A 42 -3.68 -9.70 -27.00
CA GLY A 42 -4.76 -10.66 -27.28
C GLY A 42 -6.17 -10.07 -27.28
N GLY A 43 -6.32 -8.74 -27.34
CA GLY A 43 -7.62 -8.08 -27.22
C GLY A 43 -8.29 -8.23 -25.85
N ILE A 44 -7.53 -8.63 -24.82
CA ILE A 44 -8.06 -8.91 -23.49
C ILE A 44 -8.21 -7.60 -22.71
N THR A 45 -9.43 -7.33 -22.24
CA THR A 45 -9.73 -6.23 -21.32
C THR A 45 -9.90 -6.72 -19.88
N ASP A 46 -10.41 -7.94 -19.69
CA ASP A 46 -10.59 -8.54 -18.36
C ASP A 46 -9.40 -9.41 -17.97
N TRP A 47 -8.55 -8.89 -17.08
CA TRP A 47 -7.34 -9.54 -16.59
C TRP A 47 -7.49 -10.14 -15.18
N SER A 48 -8.72 -10.26 -14.67
CA SER A 48 -9.01 -10.83 -13.35
C SER A 48 -8.58 -12.30 -13.24
N GLU A 49 -8.97 -13.11 -14.23
CA GLU A 49 -8.71 -14.56 -14.31
C GLU A 49 -7.37 -14.91 -15.00
N VAL A 50 -6.66 -13.91 -15.53
CA VAL A 50 -5.40 -14.16 -16.25
C VAL A 50 -4.25 -14.29 -15.26
N HIS A 51 -3.80 -15.52 -15.04
CA HIS A 51 -2.69 -15.81 -14.12
C HIS A 51 -1.35 -15.17 -14.53
N LYS A 52 -1.07 -15.06 -15.84
CA LYS A 52 0.18 -14.47 -16.36
C LYS A 52 -0.07 -13.05 -16.85
N LYS A 53 0.12 -12.07 -15.97
CA LYS A 53 -0.09 -10.64 -16.27
C LYS A 53 1.07 -9.95 -17.01
N LYS A 54 2.15 -10.69 -17.32
CA LYS A 54 3.32 -10.13 -18.00
C LYS A 54 3.00 -9.40 -19.33
N PRO A 55 2.08 -9.89 -20.19
CA PRO A 55 1.74 -9.16 -21.41
C PRO A 55 1.06 -7.82 -21.12
N LEU A 56 0.15 -7.76 -20.14
CA LEU A 56 -0.46 -6.50 -19.69
C LEU A 56 0.60 -5.54 -19.13
N GLU A 57 1.52 -6.04 -18.29
CA GLU A 57 2.63 -5.23 -17.76
C GLU A 57 3.47 -4.62 -18.89
N ASN A 58 3.84 -5.43 -19.88
CA ASN A 58 4.62 -4.96 -21.03
C ASN A 58 3.85 -3.91 -21.83
N TYR A 59 2.55 -4.14 -22.08
CA TYR A 59 1.68 -3.17 -22.73
C TYR A 59 1.65 -1.84 -21.98
N LEU A 60 1.39 -1.85 -20.66
CA LEU A 60 1.34 -0.64 -19.82
C LEU A 60 2.69 0.09 -19.77
N ARG A 61 3.81 -0.64 -19.85
CA ARG A 61 5.16 -0.06 -19.98
C ARG A 61 5.40 0.59 -21.34
N THR A 62 4.82 0.04 -22.40
CA THR A 62 4.91 0.59 -23.75
C THR A 62 4.10 1.86 -23.89
N VAL A 63 2.88 1.90 -23.36
CA VAL A 63 1.97 3.04 -23.57
C VAL A 63 2.02 4.09 -22.45
N GLY A 64 2.51 3.71 -21.28
CA GLY A 64 2.61 4.59 -20.12
C GLY A 64 3.90 5.38 -20.10
N LEU A 65 3.81 6.62 -19.61
CA LEU A 65 4.98 7.35 -19.16
C LEU A 65 5.65 6.54 -18.05
N HIS A 66 6.84 6.02 -18.37
CA HIS A 66 7.65 5.23 -17.47
C HIS A 66 8.98 5.95 -17.23
N ARG A 67 9.10 6.56 -16.04
CA ARG A 67 10.41 6.95 -15.51
C ARG A 67 10.99 5.76 -14.78
N LYS A 68 12.31 5.54 -14.89
CA LYS A 68 13.00 4.56 -14.02
C LYS A 68 12.82 5.03 -12.57
N PHE A 69 11.85 4.41 -11.88
CA PHE A 69 11.45 4.82 -10.55
C PHE A 69 11.75 3.69 -9.56
N ASP A 70 12.74 3.89 -8.72
CA ASP A 70 13.07 2.99 -7.62
C ASP A 70 12.53 3.62 -6.33
N THR A 71 11.45 3.08 -5.76
CA THR A 71 10.81 3.67 -4.56
C THR A 71 11.72 3.80 -3.34
N ILE A 72 12.85 3.06 -3.31
CA ILE A 72 13.84 3.14 -2.23
C ILE A 72 14.76 4.35 -2.44
N LYS A 73 15.06 4.70 -3.69
CA LYS A 73 16.02 5.76 -4.05
C LYS A 73 15.38 7.02 -4.60
N SER A 74 14.10 6.93 -4.98
CA SER A 74 13.41 7.90 -5.81
C SER A 74 12.13 8.39 -5.14
N MET A 75 11.81 9.64 -5.40
CA MET A 75 10.54 10.26 -5.02
C MET A 75 10.04 11.19 -6.12
N ILE A 76 8.74 11.43 -6.13
CA ILE A 76 8.11 12.44 -6.97
C ILE A 76 7.85 13.68 -6.13
N ILE A 77 8.15 14.83 -6.70
CA ILE A 77 7.84 16.13 -6.13
C ILE A 77 6.69 16.73 -6.93
N ILE A 78 5.57 16.97 -6.26
CA ILE A 78 4.42 17.68 -6.80
C ILE A 78 4.60 19.16 -6.45
N PRO A 79 4.81 20.03 -7.46
CA PRO A 79 4.99 21.45 -7.24
C PRO A 79 3.68 22.08 -6.74
N LYS A 80 3.77 23.19 -6.03
CA LYS A 80 2.57 23.95 -5.61
C LYS A 80 1.85 24.53 -6.82
N ASP A 81 2.60 25.04 -7.78
CA ASP A 81 2.11 25.64 -9.02
C ASP A 81 2.73 24.91 -10.22
N LEU A 82 1.90 24.58 -11.21
CA LEU A 82 2.38 23.98 -12.47
C LEU A 82 3.03 25.02 -13.39
N ASP A 83 2.86 26.31 -13.09
CA ASP A 83 3.53 27.36 -13.85
C ASP A 83 5.05 27.34 -13.56
N LYS A 84 5.83 27.60 -14.60
CA LYS A 84 7.29 27.58 -14.55
C LYS A 84 7.87 28.80 -13.81
N SER A 85 7.13 29.45 -12.91
CA SER A 85 7.64 30.52 -12.03
C SER A 85 7.97 30.05 -10.60
N SER A 86 7.50 28.88 -10.17
CA SER A 86 7.97 28.12 -9.00
C SER A 86 9.29 27.29 -9.16
N PRO A 87 9.95 27.13 -10.34
CA PRO A 87 11.21 26.39 -10.48
C PRO A 87 12.38 26.89 -9.63
N SER A 88 12.37 28.15 -9.17
CA SER A 88 13.44 28.64 -8.28
C SER A 88 13.49 27.86 -6.97
N ASP A 89 12.33 27.46 -6.44
CA ASP A 89 12.23 26.81 -5.14
C ASP A 89 12.43 25.30 -5.28
N LEU A 90 11.97 24.68 -6.36
CA LEU A 90 12.16 23.24 -6.60
C LEU A 90 13.58 22.88 -7.06
N ALA A 91 14.18 23.70 -7.92
CA ALA A 91 15.59 23.57 -8.26
C ALA A 91 16.43 23.79 -7.00
N TYR A 92 16.07 24.75 -6.14
CA TYR A 92 16.72 24.94 -4.86
C TYR A 92 16.52 23.77 -3.90
N LEU A 93 15.31 23.22 -3.77
CA LEU A 93 15.02 22.05 -2.92
C LEU A 93 15.83 20.83 -3.34
N THR A 94 15.89 20.57 -4.65
CA THR A 94 16.65 19.44 -5.21
C THR A 94 18.15 19.68 -5.16
N ASP A 95 18.64 20.90 -5.43
CA ASP A 95 20.05 21.30 -5.36
C ASP A 95 20.59 21.29 -3.93
N THR A 96 19.82 21.80 -2.97
CA THR A 96 20.19 21.84 -1.54
C THR A 96 20.33 20.44 -0.92
N MET A 97 19.67 19.44 -1.51
CA MET A 97 19.65 18.06 -1.02
C MET A 97 20.43 17.08 -1.92
N LYS A 98 21.30 17.59 -2.80
CA LYS A 98 22.14 16.77 -3.69
C LYS A 98 23.10 15.85 -2.95
N GLU A 99 23.49 16.20 -1.73
CA GLU A 99 24.34 15.36 -0.90
C GLU A 99 23.48 14.32 -0.16
N PRO A 100 23.53 13.03 -0.55
CA PRO A 100 22.74 12.01 0.10
C PRO A 100 23.21 11.86 1.55
N VAL A 101 22.35 12.25 2.49
CA VAL A 101 22.56 11.96 3.91
C VAL A 101 22.36 10.46 4.10
N ASP A 102 23.33 9.77 4.70
CA ASP A 102 23.18 8.37 5.08
C ASP A 102 21.87 8.17 5.86
N TRP A 103 21.08 7.17 5.48
CA TRP A 103 19.74 6.95 6.03
C TRP A 103 19.76 6.78 7.56
N LYS A 104 20.85 6.25 8.15
CA LYS A 104 20.97 6.14 9.61
C LYS A 104 21.12 7.52 10.26
N THR A 105 21.85 8.41 9.62
CA THR A 105 22.01 9.80 10.07
C THR A 105 20.70 10.56 9.91
N ALA A 106 20.01 10.41 8.77
CA ALA A 106 18.70 11.00 8.55
C ALA A 106 17.67 10.47 9.56
N SER A 107 17.62 9.15 9.75
CA SER A 107 16.73 8.50 10.71
C SER A 107 16.94 9.02 12.13
N LYS A 108 18.19 9.09 12.60
CA LYS A 108 18.50 9.65 13.93
C LYS A 108 18.08 11.10 14.12
N LYS A 109 18.11 11.90 13.05
CA LYS A 109 17.70 13.32 13.11
C LYS A 109 16.20 13.47 13.39
N TYR A 110 15.37 12.56 12.90
CA TYR A 110 13.91 12.72 12.91
C TYR A 110 13.13 11.70 13.77
N TYR A 111 13.77 10.61 14.24
CA TYR A 111 13.11 9.49 14.93
C TYR A 111 12.19 9.90 16.10
N ASP A 112 12.59 10.89 16.89
CA ASP A 112 11.78 11.48 17.99
C ASP A 112 11.57 12.99 17.83
N ALA A 113 11.87 13.53 16.65
CA ALA A 113 11.78 14.94 16.34
C ALA A 113 11.30 15.13 14.89
N PRO A 114 10.09 14.63 14.56
CA PRO A 114 9.58 14.73 13.20
C PRO A 114 9.35 16.19 12.80
N VAL A 115 9.52 16.49 11.52
CA VAL A 115 9.26 17.85 11.02
C VAL A 115 7.77 18.10 11.07
N SER A 116 7.38 19.27 11.59
CA SER A 116 5.98 19.68 11.61
C SER A 116 5.39 19.67 10.20
N THR A 117 4.16 19.16 10.06
CA THR A 117 3.41 19.26 8.78
C THR A 117 3.06 20.70 8.39
N ARG A 118 3.38 21.68 9.24
CA ARG A 118 3.25 23.12 8.96
C ARG A 118 4.59 23.82 8.72
N ALA A 119 5.70 23.09 8.77
CA ALA A 119 7.02 23.62 8.47
C ALA A 119 7.15 23.98 6.98
N SER A 120 8.24 24.67 6.65
CA SER A 120 8.54 25.03 5.27
C SER A 120 8.66 23.80 4.36
N ALA A 121 8.51 23.99 3.05
CA ALA A 121 8.71 22.92 2.08
C ALA A 121 10.12 22.32 2.20
N LEU A 122 11.15 23.14 2.42
CA LEU A 122 12.54 22.70 2.58
C LEU A 122 12.72 21.78 3.79
N GLU A 123 12.20 22.14 4.95
CA GLU A 123 12.33 21.32 6.15
C GLU A 123 11.62 19.99 5.99
N ARG A 124 10.38 19.99 5.49
CA ARG A 124 9.61 18.76 5.25
C ARG A 124 10.27 17.89 4.19
N PHE A 125 10.79 18.50 3.13
CA PHE A 125 11.52 17.80 2.07
C PHE A 125 12.78 17.13 2.63
N GLY A 126 13.48 17.81 3.53
CA GLY A 126 14.65 17.28 4.22
C GLY A 126 14.38 16.01 5.04
N GLU A 127 13.23 15.91 5.69
CA GLU A 127 12.78 14.67 6.36
C GLU A 127 12.27 13.64 5.35
N PHE A 128 11.36 14.05 4.47
CA PHE A 128 10.68 13.16 3.54
C PHE A 128 11.65 12.48 2.56
N SER A 129 12.69 13.18 2.14
CA SER A 129 13.72 12.65 1.24
C SER A 129 14.42 11.45 1.86
N ALA A 130 14.64 11.45 3.19
CA ALA A 130 15.22 10.33 3.93
C ALA A 130 16.51 9.74 3.30
N GLY A 131 17.31 10.57 2.62
CA GLY A 131 18.54 10.16 1.92
C GLY A 131 18.33 9.64 0.48
N ARG A 132 17.13 9.78 -0.09
CA ARG A 132 16.86 9.46 -1.51
C ARG A 132 17.62 10.40 -2.43
N SER A 133 18.31 9.82 -3.41
CA SER A 133 19.18 10.53 -4.35
C SER A 133 18.50 10.90 -5.68
N SER A 134 17.31 10.35 -5.97
CA SER A 134 16.58 10.63 -7.21
C SER A 134 15.29 11.40 -6.92
N HIS A 135 15.16 12.58 -7.51
CA HIS A 135 14.00 13.45 -7.33
C HIS A 135 13.36 13.72 -8.69
N HIS A 136 12.11 13.28 -8.88
CA HIS A 136 11.37 13.49 -10.12
C HIS A 136 10.33 14.57 -9.91
N VAL A 137 10.52 15.75 -10.49
CA VAL A 137 9.50 16.80 -10.46
C VAL A 137 8.36 16.40 -11.39
N TYR A 138 7.12 16.54 -10.90
CA TYR A 138 5.91 16.42 -11.71
C TYR A 138 5.81 17.59 -12.67
N ASP A 139 5.92 17.30 -13.96
CA ASP A 139 6.05 18.29 -15.04
C ASP A 139 4.94 18.16 -16.09
N ASP A 140 4.99 19.01 -17.12
CA ASP A 140 4.02 19.05 -18.22
C ASP A 140 3.85 17.68 -18.89
N ALA A 141 4.93 16.90 -19.01
CA ALA A 141 4.89 15.56 -19.60
C ALA A 141 4.13 14.56 -18.70
N MET A 142 4.38 14.59 -17.39
CA MET A 142 3.59 13.81 -16.42
C MET A 142 2.13 14.26 -16.37
N HIS A 143 1.87 15.56 -16.51
CA HIS A 143 0.53 16.11 -16.52
C HIS A 143 -0.28 15.73 -17.77
N ALA A 144 0.36 15.71 -18.94
CA ALA A 144 -0.27 15.33 -20.20
C ALA A 144 -0.43 13.80 -20.38
N ALA A 145 0.32 12.99 -19.63
CA ALA A 145 0.30 11.55 -19.76
C ALA A 145 -1.06 10.95 -19.36
N LYS A 146 -1.64 10.14 -20.24
CA LYS A 146 -2.86 9.36 -19.95
C LYS A 146 -2.62 8.22 -18.96
N VAL A 147 -1.40 7.68 -18.97
CA VAL A 147 -0.97 6.60 -18.10
C VAL A 147 0.40 6.94 -17.54
N ILE A 148 0.53 6.95 -16.21
CA ILE A 148 1.82 6.98 -15.52
C ILE A 148 2.04 5.57 -14.95
N HIS A 149 3.04 4.87 -15.46
CA HIS A 149 3.31 3.49 -15.07
C HIS A 149 4.50 3.41 -14.10
N PHE A 150 4.21 3.06 -12.85
CA PHE A 150 5.21 2.72 -11.84
C PHE A 150 5.61 1.25 -11.95
N ALA A 151 6.70 1.00 -12.67
CA ALA A 151 7.20 -0.35 -12.87
C ALA A 151 7.64 -1.04 -11.57
N ALA A 152 7.12 -2.25 -11.35
CA ALA A 152 7.71 -3.24 -10.46
C ALA A 152 8.37 -4.37 -11.28
N GLY A 153 9.54 -4.87 -10.85
CA GLY A 153 10.35 -5.86 -11.58
C GLY A 153 11.75 -5.35 -11.96
N ASP A 154 12.63 -6.24 -12.45
CA ASP A 154 13.99 -5.91 -12.91
C ASP A 154 14.87 -5.15 -11.89
N GLY A 155 14.72 -5.49 -10.61
CA GLY A 155 15.44 -4.84 -9.51
C GLY A 155 14.67 -3.67 -8.86
N HIS A 156 13.53 -3.28 -9.41
CA HIS A 156 12.64 -2.27 -8.84
C HIS A 156 11.53 -2.93 -8.03
N ARG A 157 11.35 -2.49 -6.78
CA ARG A 157 10.30 -2.97 -5.89
C ARG A 157 9.39 -1.81 -5.50
N MET A 158 8.08 -2.01 -5.67
CA MET A 158 7.03 -1.13 -5.14
C MET A 158 6.57 -1.66 -3.78
N LEU A 159 7.48 -1.68 -2.79
CA LEU A 159 7.19 -2.20 -1.43
C LEU A 159 6.77 -1.11 -0.44
N THR A 160 6.51 0.10 -0.92
CA THR A 160 6.19 1.23 -0.06
C THR A 160 4.84 1.85 -0.44
N HIS A 161 4.23 2.53 0.52
CA HIS A 161 2.95 3.20 0.31
C HIS A 161 3.11 4.43 -0.58
N PHE A 162 2.09 4.79 -1.38
CA PHE A 162 2.15 5.95 -2.27
C PHE A 162 2.58 7.25 -1.53
N TYR A 163 2.13 7.43 -0.29
CA TYR A 163 2.41 8.61 0.52
C TYR A 163 3.85 8.71 1.02
N SER A 164 4.68 7.68 0.85
CA SER A 164 6.10 7.73 1.18
C SER A 164 6.97 8.19 0.01
N MET A 165 6.44 8.14 -1.22
CA MET A 165 7.18 8.45 -2.44
C MET A 165 6.67 9.71 -3.15
N LEU A 166 5.48 10.21 -2.81
CA LEU A 166 4.92 11.47 -3.32
C LEU A 166 5.08 12.58 -2.27
N PHE A 167 5.92 13.57 -2.56
CA PHE A 167 6.06 14.78 -1.77
C PHE A 167 5.31 15.93 -2.43
N PHE A 168 4.52 16.66 -1.66
CA PHE A 168 3.83 17.86 -2.13
C PHE A 168 4.49 19.09 -1.51
N GLU A 169 4.86 20.03 -2.37
CA GLU A 169 5.41 21.32 -1.95
C GLU A 169 4.39 22.10 -1.11
N ASP A 170 3.11 22.06 -1.47
CA ASP A 170 2.03 22.59 -0.63
C ASP A 170 1.58 21.57 0.43
N ALA A 171 1.71 21.94 1.70
CA ALA A 171 1.34 21.07 2.83
C ALA A 171 -0.19 20.89 3.00
N GLY A 172 -0.99 21.84 2.49
CA GLY A 172 -2.44 21.72 2.45
C GLY A 172 -2.86 20.61 1.50
N MET A 173 -2.35 20.67 0.26
CA MET A 173 -2.54 19.67 -0.77
C MET A 173 -2.04 18.30 -0.33
N ASP A 174 -0.85 18.22 0.28
CA ASP A 174 -0.29 16.97 0.81
C ASP A 174 -1.28 16.21 1.70
N ARG A 175 -1.80 16.92 2.72
CA ARG A 175 -2.76 16.34 3.67
C ARG A 175 -4.09 16.03 3.02
N TRP A 176 -4.55 16.88 2.12
CA TRP A 176 -5.81 16.68 1.43
C TRP A 176 -5.76 15.42 0.56
N VAL A 177 -4.75 15.27 -0.30
CA VAL A 177 -4.61 14.09 -1.19
C VAL A 177 -4.45 12.80 -0.38
N LYS A 178 -3.63 12.81 0.68
CA LYS A 178 -3.44 11.61 1.53
C LYS A 178 -4.75 11.19 2.21
N ARG A 179 -5.53 12.14 2.72
CA ARG A 179 -6.88 11.87 3.28
C ARG A 179 -7.84 11.41 2.20
N PHE A 180 -7.79 12.05 1.05
CA PHE A 180 -8.62 11.70 -0.10
C PHE A 180 -8.43 10.24 -0.49
N VAL A 181 -7.19 9.79 -0.70
CA VAL A 181 -6.89 8.38 -1.03
C VAL A 181 -7.31 7.46 0.10
N ARG A 182 -7.01 7.79 1.37
CA ARG A 182 -7.42 7.00 2.54
C ARG A 182 -8.94 6.80 2.62
N ASP A 183 -9.70 7.84 2.34
CA ASP A 183 -11.15 7.84 2.54
C ASP A 183 -11.92 7.20 1.37
N HIS A 184 -11.33 7.22 0.16
CA HIS A 184 -12.01 6.79 -1.07
C HIS A 184 -11.44 5.53 -1.73
N VAL A 185 -10.19 5.15 -1.47
CA VAL A 185 -9.63 3.88 -1.97
C VAL A 185 -9.92 2.79 -0.94
N ARG A 186 -10.95 2.00 -1.24
CA ARG A 186 -11.44 0.91 -0.39
C ARG A 186 -11.23 -0.44 -1.07
N TYR A 187 -11.23 -1.51 -0.29
CA TYR A 187 -11.29 -2.87 -0.85
C TYR A 187 -12.63 -3.10 -1.55
N VAL A 188 -12.68 -4.10 -2.43
CA VAL A 188 -13.92 -4.47 -3.12
C VAL A 188 -14.97 -4.98 -2.12
N ASP A 189 -16.25 -4.71 -2.40
CA ASP A 189 -17.36 -5.00 -1.49
C ASP A 189 -17.44 -6.48 -1.08
N GLU A 190 -17.08 -7.39 -2.00
CA GLU A 190 -17.00 -8.81 -1.73
C GLU A 190 -16.10 -9.12 -0.52
N MET A 191 -14.94 -8.48 -0.42
CA MET A 191 -14.03 -8.69 0.70
C MET A 191 -14.61 -8.21 2.03
N TYR A 192 -15.30 -7.07 2.04
CA TYR A 192 -16.00 -6.60 3.24
C TYR A 192 -17.11 -7.56 3.67
N CYS A 193 -17.84 -8.12 2.71
CA CYS A 193 -18.89 -9.10 2.97
C CYS A 193 -18.32 -10.39 3.59
N VAL A 194 -17.25 -10.95 2.99
CA VAL A 194 -16.56 -12.14 3.53
C VAL A 194 -15.99 -11.86 4.92
N ALA A 195 -15.32 -10.71 5.11
CA ALA A 195 -14.77 -10.31 6.40
C ALA A 195 -15.86 -10.20 7.47
N ALA A 196 -17.02 -9.59 7.15
CA ALA A 196 -18.13 -9.45 8.09
C ALA A 196 -18.70 -10.80 8.54
N LYS A 197 -18.81 -11.77 7.62
CA LYS A 197 -19.24 -13.14 7.94
C LYS A 197 -18.25 -13.84 8.87
N ILE A 198 -16.95 -13.73 8.60
CA ILE A 198 -15.89 -14.31 9.45
C ILE A 198 -15.92 -13.65 10.83
N VAL A 199 -16.00 -12.33 10.91
CA VAL A 199 -16.13 -11.59 12.18
C VAL A 199 -17.36 -12.09 12.94
N GLY A 200 -18.51 -12.28 12.29
CA GLY A 200 -19.69 -12.88 12.92
C GLY A 200 -19.41 -14.24 13.55
N LYS A 201 -18.66 -15.12 12.87
CA LYS A 201 -18.26 -16.43 13.40
C LYS A 201 -17.28 -16.31 14.57
N ILE A 202 -16.33 -15.37 14.52
CA ILE A 202 -15.42 -15.08 15.63
C ILE A 202 -16.21 -14.62 16.86
N ARG A 203 -17.17 -13.71 16.69
CA ARG A 203 -18.03 -13.23 17.79
C ARG A 203 -18.81 -14.38 18.45
N VAL A 204 -19.38 -15.29 17.65
CA VAL A 204 -20.06 -16.48 18.19
C VAL A 204 -19.10 -17.38 19.00
N ARG A 205 -17.84 -17.53 18.57
CA ARG A 205 -16.83 -18.27 19.37
C ARG A 205 -16.50 -17.53 20.67
N SER A 206 -16.28 -16.24 20.59
CA SER A 206 -16.03 -15.36 21.74
C SER A 206 -17.18 -15.38 22.77
N GLU A 207 -18.44 -15.38 22.33
CA GLU A 207 -19.60 -15.53 23.23
C GLU A 207 -19.55 -16.83 24.02
N ARG A 208 -19.13 -17.94 23.39
CA ARG A 208 -18.99 -19.24 24.07
C ARG A 208 -17.88 -19.24 25.11
N ASN A 209 -16.90 -18.36 24.97
CA ASN A 209 -15.81 -18.15 25.94
C ASN A 209 -16.16 -17.13 27.03
N GLY A 210 -17.38 -16.58 27.02
CA GLY A 210 -17.83 -15.62 28.02
C GLY A 210 -17.37 -14.18 27.76
N ASP A 211 -16.89 -13.88 26.55
CA ASP A 211 -16.42 -12.55 26.16
C ASP A 211 -17.51 -11.65 25.55
N GLY A 212 -18.77 -12.10 25.51
CA GLY A 212 -19.89 -11.30 25.01
C GLY A 212 -19.77 -10.93 23.53
N GLY A 213 -18.99 -11.68 22.75
CA GLY A 213 -18.75 -11.43 21.33
C GLY A 213 -17.59 -10.46 21.06
N GLU A 214 -16.85 -10.03 22.07
CA GLU A 214 -15.63 -9.24 21.90
C GLU A 214 -14.41 -10.12 21.66
N PHE A 215 -13.47 -9.66 20.84
CA PHE A 215 -12.19 -10.33 20.64
C PHE A 215 -11.08 -9.29 20.48
N ASP A 216 -9.87 -9.65 20.87
CA ASP A 216 -8.68 -8.85 20.59
C ASP A 216 -8.09 -9.28 19.25
N SER A 217 -7.29 -8.41 18.63
CA SER A 217 -6.63 -8.74 17.38
C SER A 217 -5.15 -8.45 17.46
N MET A 218 -4.38 -9.22 16.70
CA MET A 218 -2.96 -8.92 16.49
C MET A 218 -2.53 -9.27 15.08
N HIS A 219 -1.57 -8.50 14.57
CA HIS A 219 -0.93 -8.78 13.30
C HIS A 219 0.54 -9.17 13.54
N VAL A 220 0.88 -10.40 13.17
CA VAL A 220 2.22 -10.98 13.37
C VAL A 220 2.83 -11.28 12.01
N ARG A 221 3.79 -10.44 11.59
CA ARG A 221 4.55 -10.63 10.35
C ARG A 221 5.93 -11.19 10.65
N ARG A 222 6.22 -12.39 10.15
CA ARG A 222 7.48 -13.12 10.45
C ARG A 222 8.28 -13.59 9.25
N GLY A 223 7.67 -13.82 8.09
CA GLY A 223 8.28 -14.47 6.93
C GLY A 223 9.54 -13.79 6.39
N ASP A 224 9.46 -13.12 5.25
CA ASP A 224 10.58 -12.40 4.63
C ASP A 224 10.83 -11.02 5.25
N PHE A 225 10.43 -10.81 6.51
CA PHE A 225 10.54 -9.51 7.17
C PHE A 225 11.96 -8.95 7.08
N GLN A 226 12.08 -7.74 6.51
CA GLN A 226 13.36 -7.15 6.10
C GLN A 226 14.33 -6.94 7.27
N TYR A 227 13.80 -6.63 8.46
CA TYR A 227 14.59 -6.35 9.65
C TYR A 227 14.68 -7.57 10.57
N LYS A 228 15.82 -8.25 10.58
CA LYS A 228 16.01 -9.46 11.39
C LYS A 228 15.82 -9.21 12.91
N VAL A 229 16.17 -8.01 13.37
CA VAL A 229 16.08 -7.62 14.79
C VAL A 229 14.65 -7.57 15.33
N THR A 230 13.65 -7.45 14.46
CA THR A 230 12.24 -7.43 14.88
C THR A 230 11.62 -8.83 14.90
N ARG A 231 12.37 -9.87 14.53
CA ARG A 231 11.93 -11.27 14.57
C ARG A 231 12.09 -11.85 15.98
N ILE A 232 11.27 -11.38 16.90
CA ILE A 232 11.28 -11.82 18.30
C ILE A 232 10.69 -13.22 18.47
N GLY A 233 11.09 -13.94 19.53
CA GLY A 233 10.57 -15.27 19.87
C GLY A 233 9.09 -15.24 20.28
N GLY A 234 8.43 -16.41 20.30
CA GLY A 234 7.01 -16.52 20.69
C GLY A 234 6.78 -16.11 22.15
N ASP A 235 7.66 -16.55 23.04
CA ASP A 235 7.65 -16.18 24.46
C ASP A 235 7.91 -14.69 24.68
N GLU A 236 8.84 -14.11 23.92
CA GLU A 236 9.12 -12.68 23.98
C GLU A 236 7.93 -11.87 23.47
N MET A 237 7.32 -12.27 22.35
CA MET A 237 6.11 -11.63 21.84
C MET A 237 4.97 -11.71 22.86
N TYR A 238 4.71 -12.88 23.45
CA TYR A 238 3.70 -13.05 24.49
C TYR A 238 3.98 -12.15 25.70
N SER A 239 5.21 -12.14 26.22
CA SER A 239 5.56 -11.33 27.40
C SER A 239 5.38 -9.82 27.17
N LYS A 240 5.56 -9.34 25.94
CA LYS A 240 5.36 -7.92 25.55
C LYS A 240 3.91 -7.57 25.22
N THR A 241 3.06 -8.53 24.90
CA THR A 241 1.69 -8.27 24.41
C THR A 241 0.61 -8.62 25.42
N LYS A 242 0.88 -9.52 26.37
CA LYS A 242 -0.12 -10.02 27.34
C LYS A 242 -0.86 -8.95 28.13
N GLU A 243 -0.23 -7.80 28.39
CA GLU A 243 -0.85 -6.70 29.16
C GLU A 243 -1.85 -5.88 28.31
N HIS A 244 -1.83 -6.07 26.99
CA HIS A 244 -2.73 -5.43 26.03
C HIS A 244 -3.86 -6.36 25.55
N LEU A 245 -3.86 -7.62 26.00
CA LEU A 245 -4.85 -8.62 25.64
C LEU A 245 -5.67 -8.99 26.87
N LYS A 246 -6.95 -9.30 26.67
CA LYS A 246 -7.80 -9.81 27.75
C LYS A 246 -7.48 -11.28 27.99
N GLU A 247 -6.88 -11.57 29.13
CA GLU A 247 -6.62 -12.95 29.56
C GLU A 247 -7.92 -13.78 29.62
N GLY A 248 -7.83 -15.03 29.20
CA GLY A 248 -8.95 -15.94 28.97
C GLY A 248 -9.74 -15.65 27.70
N GLY A 249 -9.39 -14.58 26.98
CA GLY A 249 -10.17 -14.06 25.89
C GLY A 249 -9.88 -14.69 24.52
N THR A 250 -10.71 -14.31 23.55
CA THR A 250 -10.53 -14.69 22.14
C THR A 250 -9.62 -13.70 21.41
N VAL A 251 -8.62 -14.19 20.68
CA VAL A 251 -7.67 -13.38 19.92
C VAL A 251 -7.63 -13.83 18.45
N TYR A 252 -7.96 -12.93 17.54
CA TYR A 252 -7.73 -13.13 16.11
C TYR A 252 -6.29 -12.79 15.74
N VAL A 253 -5.59 -13.71 15.10
CA VAL A 253 -4.19 -13.56 14.72
C VAL A 253 -4.07 -13.51 13.19
N ALA A 254 -3.90 -12.31 12.65
CA ALA A 254 -3.51 -12.12 11.25
C ALA A 254 -2.00 -12.40 11.12
N THR A 255 -1.60 -13.44 10.39
CA THR A 255 -0.18 -13.82 10.33
C THR A 255 0.19 -14.55 9.05
N ASP A 256 1.43 -14.34 8.61
CA ASP A 256 2.08 -15.14 7.59
C ASP A 256 2.92 -16.30 8.18
N GLU A 257 2.95 -16.46 9.51
CA GLU A 257 3.63 -17.57 10.19
C GLU A 257 2.86 -18.88 9.99
N ARG A 258 3.55 -19.85 9.39
CA ARG A 258 3.01 -21.18 9.09
C ARG A 258 3.17 -22.13 10.26
N ASP A 259 4.22 -21.96 11.07
CA ASP A 259 4.44 -22.76 12.25
C ASP A 259 3.61 -22.23 13.44
N LYS A 260 2.44 -22.83 13.66
CA LYS A 260 1.54 -22.44 14.75
C LYS A 260 2.12 -22.71 16.15
N SER A 261 3.22 -23.48 16.26
CA SER A 261 3.91 -23.67 17.54
C SER A 261 4.53 -22.38 18.07
N TYR A 262 4.79 -21.40 17.19
CA TYR A 262 5.20 -20.05 17.56
C TYR A 262 4.27 -19.40 18.59
N PHE A 263 2.97 -19.71 18.52
CA PHE A 263 1.94 -19.14 19.39
C PHE A 263 1.67 -19.97 20.65
N ASN A 264 2.45 -21.03 20.92
CA ASN A 264 2.21 -21.92 22.05
C ASN A 264 2.22 -21.19 23.40
N ALA A 265 3.09 -20.19 23.58
CA ALA A 265 3.16 -19.40 24.81
C ALA A 265 1.82 -18.72 25.17
N MET A 266 1.03 -18.35 24.16
CA MET A 266 -0.30 -17.78 24.31
C MET A 266 -1.38 -18.87 24.49
N LYS A 267 -1.24 -20.03 23.86
CA LYS A 267 -2.21 -21.12 24.02
C LYS A 267 -2.08 -21.87 25.35
N GLU A 268 -0.86 -21.96 25.87
CA GLU A 268 -0.51 -22.77 27.03
C GLU A 268 -1.36 -22.39 28.26
N GLY A 269 -1.94 -23.40 28.91
CA GLY A 269 -2.79 -23.19 30.08
C GLY A 269 -4.16 -22.59 29.78
N GLY A 270 -4.56 -22.49 28.50
CA GLY A 270 -5.86 -21.94 28.11
C GLY A 270 -5.95 -20.42 28.28
N LYS A 271 -4.81 -19.71 28.25
CA LYS A 271 -4.77 -18.25 28.44
C LYS A 271 -5.52 -17.49 27.36
N TYR A 272 -5.59 -18.01 26.14
CA TYR A 272 -6.33 -17.40 25.03
C TYR A 272 -6.90 -18.45 24.08
N GLU A 273 -8.08 -18.20 23.52
CA GLU A 273 -8.52 -18.87 22.28
C GLU A 273 -7.95 -18.12 21.08
N LEU A 274 -7.00 -18.75 20.37
CA LEU A 274 -6.43 -18.16 19.16
C LEU A 274 -7.20 -18.62 17.92
N ILE A 275 -7.62 -17.66 17.11
CA ILE A 275 -8.29 -17.88 15.84
C ILE A 275 -7.43 -17.32 14.71
N PHE A 276 -7.37 -18.04 13.59
CA PHE A 276 -6.62 -17.67 12.39
C PHE A 276 -7.56 -17.66 11.17
N LEU A 277 -7.13 -17.01 10.09
CA LEU A 277 -7.84 -17.13 8.81
C LEU A 277 -7.97 -18.59 8.35
N ASP A 278 -6.96 -19.40 8.65
CA ASP A 278 -6.92 -20.84 8.35
C ASP A 278 -8.15 -21.60 8.89
N ASP A 279 -8.74 -21.14 10.00
CA ASP A 279 -9.93 -21.75 10.63
C ASP A 279 -11.23 -21.56 9.82
N PHE A 280 -11.18 -20.75 8.77
CA PHE A 280 -12.31 -20.40 7.90
C PHE A 280 -12.08 -20.79 6.43
N MET A 281 -10.95 -21.43 6.11
CA MET A 281 -10.60 -21.80 4.74
C MET A 281 -11.56 -22.81 4.10
N ASP A 282 -12.33 -23.53 4.92
CA ASP A 282 -13.37 -24.43 4.44
C ASP A 282 -14.70 -23.76 4.11
N ASP A 283 -14.86 -22.49 4.48
CA ASP A 283 -16.05 -21.72 4.14
C ASP A 283 -16.11 -21.47 2.63
N GLU A 284 -17.26 -21.73 2.01
CA GLU A 284 -17.48 -21.52 0.57
C GLU A 284 -17.12 -20.08 0.14
N ASP A 285 -17.53 -19.09 0.94
CA ASP A 285 -17.22 -17.67 0.69
C ASP A 285 -15.71 -17.35 0.67
N VAL A 286 -14.90 -18.12 1.41
CA VAL A 286 -13.44 -17.96 1.44
C VAL A 286 -12.80 -18.74 0.29
N LYS A 287 -13.30 -19.94 0.00
CA LYS A 287 -12.80 -20.79 -1.11
C LYS A 287 -12.95 -20.13 -2.48
N THR A 288 -14.03 -19.38 -2.68
CA THR A 288 -14.29 -18.68 -3.95
C THR A 288 -13.54 -17.36 -4.06
N LEU A 289 -13.03 -16.82 -2.95
CA LEU A 289 -12.31 -15.55 -2.95
C LEU A 289 -10.92 -15.72 -3.59
N ASN A 290 -10.50 -14.73 -4.37
CA ASN A 290 -9.16 -14.72 -4.93
C ASN A 290 -8.10 -14.79 -3.82
N PRO A 291 -7.19 -15.78 -3.81
CA PRO A 291 -6.19 -15.93 -2.74
C PRO A 291 -5.26 -14.72 -2.56
N ASN A 292 -5.11 -13.87 -3.59
CA ASN A 292 -4.37 -12.62 -3.47
C ASN A 292 -5.03 -11.62 -2.51
N PHE A 293 -6.31 -11.81 -2.18
CA PHE A 293 -7.05 -10.96 -1.24
C PHE A 293 -6.93 -11.43 0.21
N TYR A 294 -6.37 -12.60 0.51
CA TYR A 294 -6.34 -13.14 1.87
C TYR A 294 -5.60 -12.22 2.86
N GLY A 295 -4.48 -11.62 2.47
CA GLY A 295 -3.77 -10.68 3.33
C GLY A 295 -4.56 -9.39 3.61
N MET A 296 -5.44 -8.99 2.69
CA MET A 296 -6.33 -7.84 2.88
C MET A 296 -7.58 -8.21 3.68
N LEU A 297 -8.08 -9.44 3.51
CA LEU A 297 -9.14 -10.02 4.32
C LEU A 297 -8.71 -10.11 5.79
N ASP A 298 -7.49 -10.56 6.06
CA ASP A 298 -6.86 -10.56 7.39
C ASP A 298 -6.89 -9.17 8.04
N GLN A 299 -6.52 -8.13 7.29
CA GLN A 299 -6.55 -6.76 7.79
C GLN A 299 -7.98 -6.32 8.15
N LEU A 300 -8.96 -6.61 7.29
CA LEU A 300 -10.36 -6.27 7.56
C LEU A 300 -10.89 -6.95 8.82
N ILE A 301 -10.58 -8.23 9.03
CA ILE A 301 -10.99 -8.96 10.22
C ILE A 301 -10.31 -8.39 11.46
N ALA A 302 -8.99 -8.18 11.40
CA ALA A 302 -8.21 -7.64 12.51
C ALA A 302 -8.71 -6.25 12.94
N THR A 303 -9.12 -5.38 12.01
CA THR A 303 -9.66 -4.04 12.34
C THR A 303 -10.96 -4.06 13.15
N ARG A 304 -11.57 -5.23 13.36
CA ARG A 304 -12.79 -5.40 14.17
C ARG A 304 -12.53 -5.93 15.58
N GLY A 305 -11.28 -6.20 15.93
CA GLY A 305 -10.89 -6.40 17.33
C GLY A 305 -11.02 -5.10 18.13
N ARG A 306 -10.96 -5.20 19.46
CA ARG A 306 -11.02 -4.04 20.37
C ARG A 306 -9.79 -3.13 20.29
#